data_AF-A0A6A6PXN0-F1
#
_entry.id   AF-A0A6A6PXN0-F1
#
_cell.length_a   1.000
_cell.length_b   1.000
_cell.length_c   1.000
_cell.angle_alpha   90.00
_cell.angle_beta   90.00
_cell.angle_gamma   90.00
#
_symmetry.space_group_name_H-M   'P 1'
#
loop_
_entity.id
_entity.type
_entity.pdbx_description
1 polymer ?
#
loop_
_entity_poly.entity_id
_entity_poly.type
_entity_poly.pdbx_seq_one_letter_code
_entity_poly.pdbx_strand_id
1 'polypeptide(L)'
;MEQPPYGSGLHFVLSTPSHPLDKKDHRFVRSHAKRASKRRCAPLTIKSTLWPDHQLKIFHPPTEGTQVPSPLGSYLSGLRVPAGFEISSIQDILKLVEADIDGMYLHEVVFHTHPVERGWFPYMMSDECCLHSLLFSCGVLEATSSQAGLSQRACFHYGQTLRLLQARLDDPREVHAISDATIMVVLFLASIAHATNEHATAENHIRGMEKMLQLRGGLQSLSPHLNMQVKVCRADLSHAIFSGTRPLLSPSQLSRDCLGADLQAVKCQHHKCHLEYWSFLRTSIPPYLRSAMNDLHAFSCMINIASQASRKIRPETYNDIMISILYRLMSINYDCNDMQEAIRLGMVCYCTTIFMQYRRVKHQYRQLYHTFNESVQKLWRDGRQLPTPLALWLAVLPDVAVRDEIVMPEWRCKWLVEVLLVSGVGTWMEAREMLGTVAWVGFMHDKAGGRVFDSIHTVVKR
;
A
#
# COMPACT_ATOMS: atom_id res chain seq x y z
N MET A 1 -50.30 -31.56 11.66
CA MET A 1 -49.51 -30.35 12.00
C MET A 1 -48.07 -30.63 11.63
N GLU A 2 -47.62 -29.96 10.59
CA GLU A 2 -46.38 -30.20 9.85
C GLU A 2 -45.16 -29.61 10.58
N GLN A 3 -44.03 -30.29 10.47
CA GLN A 3 -42.72 -29.77 10.83
C GLN A 3 -42.28 -28.71 9.81
N PRO A 4 -41.68 -27.58 10.23
CA PRO A 4 -40.98 -26.71 9.30
C PRO A 4 -39.54 -27.23 9.04
N PRO A 5 -39.05 -27.17 7.79
CA PRO A 5 -37.77 -27.76 7.38
C PRO A 5 -36.69 -26.68 7.23
N TYR A 6 -35.86 -26.46 8.25
CA TYR A 6 -34.58 -25.76 8.08
C TYR A 6 -33.54 -26.35 9.04
N GLY A 7 -32.94 -27.45 8.61
CA GLY A 7 -31.75 -28.05 9.24
C GLY A 7 -30.49 -27.27 8.89
N SER A 8 -30.37 -26.02 9.32
CA SER A 8 -29.05 -25.41 9.54
C SER A 8 -28.61 -25.84 10.93
N GLY A 9 -27.53 -26.63 11.05
CA GLY A 9 -27.01 -27.20 12.30
C GLY A 9 -26.49 -26.18 13.33
N LEU A 10 -27.28 -25.16 13.63
CA LEU A 10 -27.05 -24.08 14.58
C LEU A 10 -27.89 -24.37 15.81
N HIS A 11 -27.22 -24.70 16.92
CA HIS A 11 -27.85 -24.90 18.22
C HIS A 11 -27.84 -23.56 18.97
N PHE A 12 -29.01 -22.93 19.10
CA PHE A 12 -29.16 -21.69 19.85
C PHE A 12 -29.23 -21.98 21.34
N VAL A 13 -28.41 -21.27 22.11
CA VAL A 13 -28.39 -21.35 23.57
C VAL A 13 -28.94 -20.03 24.12
N LEU A 14 -30.09 -20.08 24.77
CA LEU A 14 -30.76 -18.91 25.36
C LEU A 14 -30.50 -18.91 26.87
N SER A 15 -30.01 -17.79 27.39
CA SER A 15 -29.90 -17.55 28.84
C SER A 15 -30.66 -16.29 29.18
N THR A 16 -31.58 -16.38 30.13
CA THR A 16 -32.28 -15.24 30.71
C THR A 16 -32.11 -15.27 32.23
N PRO A 17 -32.30 -14.14 32.93
CA PRO A 17 -32.20 -14.09 34.39
C PRO A 17 -33.12 -15.09 35.11
N SER A 18 -34.24 -15.47 34.48
CA SER A 18 -35.22 -16.44 34.96
C SER A 18 -34.97 -17.88 34.49
N HIS A 19 -34.08 -18.11 33.52
CA HIS A 19 -33.67 -19.43 33.05
C HIS A 19 -32.13 -19.50 32.91
N PRO A 20 -31.43 -19.93 33.98
CA PRO A 20 -30.00 -20.17 33.91
C PRO A 20 -29.70 -21.36 33.00
N LEU A 21 -28.52 -21.32 32.37
CA LEU A 21 -28.06 -22.34 31.43
C LEU A 21 -28.02 -23.73 32.08
N ASP A 22 -28.48 -24.73 31.34
CA ASP A 22 -28.43 -26.12 31.81
C ASP A 22 -27.01 -26.72 31.68
N LYS A 23 -26.77 -27.88 32.31
CA LYS A 23 -25.48 -28.57 32.24
C LYS A 23 -25.09 -29.06 30.84
N LYS A 24 -26.04 -29.21 29.91
CA LYS A 24 -25.79 -29.62 28.52
C LYS A 24 -25.37 -28.41 27.68
N ASP A 25 -26.01 -27.26 27.85
CA ASP A 25 -25.66 -25.98 27.23
C ASP A 25 -24.28 -25.51 27.68
N HIS A 26 -23.99 -25.61 28.97
CA HIS A 26 -22.64 -25.34 29.48
C HIS A 26 -21.58 -26.26 28.84
N ARG A 27 -21.90 -27.53 28.61
CA ARG A 27 -20.98 -28.46 27.93
C ARG A 27 -20.87 -28.16 26.44
N PHE A 28 -21.97 -27.80 25.77
CA PHE A 28 -22.00 -27.43 24.38
C PHE A 28 -21.13 -26.19 24.11
N VAL A 29 -21.36 -25.10 24.86
CA VAL A 29 -20.57 -23.86 24.79
C VAL A 29 -19.09 -24.13 25.05
N ARG A 30 -18.75 -24.92 26.10
CA ARG A 30 -17.36 -25.29 26.39
C ARG A 30 -16.72 -26.12 25.28
N SER A 31 -17.46 -27.05 24.68
CA SER A 31 -16.96 -27.88 23.58
C SER A 31 -16.71 -27.05 22.32
N HIS A 32 -17.60 -26.09 22.04
CA HIS A 32 -17.50 -25.18 20.90
C HIS A 32 -16.33 -24.21 21.08
N ALA A 33 -16.17 -23.63 22.28
CA ALA A 33 -15.04 -22.79 22.64
C ALA A 33 -13.70 -23.55 22.56
N LYS A 34 -13.65 -24.83 23.00
CA LYS A 34 -12.46 -25.68 22.85
C LYS A 34 -12.16 -26.03 21.39
N ARG A 35 -13.18 -26.29 20.55
CA ARG A 35 -13.00 -26.50 19.10
C ARG A 35 -12.52 -25.24 18.38
N ALA A 36 -13.03 -24.07 18.76
CA ALA A 36 -12.56 -22.77 18.24
C ALA A 36 -11.11 -22.49 18.67
N SER A 37 -10.74 -22.81 19.91
CA SER A 37 -9.36 -22.71 20.40
C SER A 37 -8.39 -23.60 19.63
N LYS A 38 -8.76 -24.87 19.35
CA LYS A 38 -7.97 -25.78 18.49
C LYS A 38 -7.90 -25.35 17.02
N ARG A 39 -8.78 -24.46 16.57
CA ARG A 39 -8.79 -23.90 15.19
C ARG A 39 -8.03 -22.58 15.06
N ARG A 40 -7.42 -22.05 16.14
CA ARG A 40 -6.51 -20.90 16.00
C ARG A 40 -5.35 -21.32 15.09
N CYS A 41 -5.35 -20.81 13.86
CA CYS A 41 -4.16 -20.84 13.03
C CYS A 41 -3.04 -20.14 13.81
N ALA A 42 -1.83 -20.69 13.75
CA ALA A 42 -0.66 -20.01 14.28
C ALA A 42 -0.65 -18.56 13.75
N PRO A 43 -0.35 -17.56 14.59
CA PRO A 43 -0.26 -16.18 14.12
C PRO A 43 0.79 -16.12 13.03
N LEU A 44 0.43 -15.53 11.88
CA LEU A 44 1.40 -15.18 10.84
C LEU A 44 2.48 -14.32 11.49
N THR A 45 3.72 -14.78 11.43
CA THR A 45 4.86 -14.05 11.99
C THR A 45 5.48 -13.24 10.88
N ILE A 46 5.30 -11.92 10.94
CA ILE A 46 5.90 -11.00 9.99
C ILE A 46 7.24 -10.55 10.56
N LYS A 47 8.31 -10.75 9.79
CA LYS A 47 9.65 -10.26 10.16
C LYS A 47 9.81 -8.87 9.55
N SER A 48 9.84 -7.85 10.40
CA SER A 48 10.07 -6.49 9.94
C SER A 48 11.50 -6.36 9.40
N THR A 49 11.63 -5.84 8.18
CA THR A 49 12.93 -5.56 7.54
C THR A 49 13.51 -4.24 8.04
N LEU A 50 12.64 -3.28 8.37
CA LEU A 50 13.00 -2.00 8.97
C LEU A 50 13.27 -2.11 10.47
N TRP A 51 12.62 -3.07 11.14
CA TRP A 51 12.66 -3.23 12.60
C TRP A 51 12.95 -4.67 13.06
N PRO A 52 14.21 -5.15 12.95
CA PRO A 52 14.56 -6.55 13.20
C PRO A 52 14.14 -7.10 14.57
N ASP A 53 14.09 -6.24 15.59
CA ASP A 53 13.74 -6.60 16.97
C ASP A 53 12.22 -6.59 17.26
N HIS A 54 11.38 -6.20 16.29
CA HIS A 54 9.92 -6.19 16.46
C HIS A 54 9.28 -7.34 15.67
N GLN A 55 8.88 -8.41 16.37
CA GLN A 55 7.95 -9.39 15.80
C GLN A 55 6.56 -8.77 15.71
N LEU A 56 6.10 -8.49 14.50
CA LEU A 56 4.77 -7.95 14.26
C LEU A 56 3.75 -9.08 14.36
N LYS A 57 3.08 -9.18 15.52
CA LYS A 57 1.92 -10.05 15.72
C LYS A 57 0.66 -9.37 15.19
N ILE A 58 -0.18 -10.11 14.47
CA ILE A 58 -1.56 -9.67 14.15
C ILE A 58 -2.30 -9.51 15.48
N PHE A 59 -2.53 -8.26 15.89
CA PHE A 59 -3.16 -7.96 17.16
C PHE A 59 -4.66 -8.23 17.10
N HIS A 60 -5.19 -8.92 18.11
CA HIS A 60 -6.63 -8.92 18.40
C HIS A 60 -6.90 -7.69 19.27
N PRO A 61 -7.96 -6.89 19.00
CA PRO A 61 -8.26 -5.73 19.84
C PRO A 61 -8.36 -6.19 21.31
N PRO A 62 -7.87 -5.40 22.27
CA PRO A 62 -8.07 -5.73 23.67
C PRO A 62 -9.57 -5.70 23.94
N THR A 63 -10.09 -6.77 24.54
CA THR A 63 -11.33 -6.69 25.32
C THR A 63 -11.08 -5.69 26.45
N GLU A 64 -11.71 -4.53 26.35
CA GLU A 64 -11.98 -3.50 27.36
C GLU A 64 -10.89 -3.15 28.39
N GLY A 65 -10.59 -1.85 28.50
CA GLY A 65 -10.32 -1.24 29.81
C GLY A 65 -8.89 -0.81 30.13
N THR A 66 -8.12 -0.28 29.19
CA THR A 66 -6.93 0.52 29.56
C THR A 66 -7.05 1.92 28.96
N GLN A 67 -7.71 2.81 29.69
CA GLN A 67 -7.70 4.24 29.39
C GLN A 67 -6.29 4.77 29.71
N VAL A 68 -5.53 5.06 28.66
CA VAL A 68 -4.32 5.90 28.77
C VAL A 68 -4.82 7.33 29.04
N PRO A 69 -4.32 8.04 30.06
CA PRO A 69 -4.72 9.42 30.31
C PRO A 69 -4.43 10.28 29.08
N SER A 70 -5.40 11.08 28.65
CA SER A 70 -5.17 12.14 27.67
C SER A 70 -4.18 13.15 28.25
N PRO A 71 -3.17 13.61 27.48
CA PRO A 71 -2.27 14.64 27.98
C PRO A 71 -3.04 15.93 28.28
N LEU A 72 -2.81 16.48 29.47
CA LEU A 72 -3.35 17.77 29.90
C LEU A 72 -2.55 18.91 29.22
N GLY A 73 -3.16 19.55 28.22
CA GLY A 73 -2.61 20.68 27.47
C GLY A 73 -2.73 20.48 25.96
N SER A 74 -2.92 21.56 25.17
CA SER A 74 -2.79 21.43 23.72
C SER A 74 -1.33 21.10 23.40
N TYR A 75 -1.06 20.15 22.51
CA TYR A 75 0.30 19.80 22.04
C TYR A 75 1.10 20.99 21.48
N LEU A 76 0.45 22.15 21.35
CA LEU A 76 0.96 23.38 20.77
C LEU A 76 1.32 24.45 21.82
N SER A 77 1.01 24.22 23.11
CA SER A 77 1.12 25.22 24.18
C SER A 77 2.57 25.58 24.60
N GLY A 78 3.59 25.20 23.83
CA GLY A 78 5.00 25.56 24.07
C GLY A 78 5.81 25.87 22.79
N LEU A 79 5.15 25.92 21.62
CA LEU A 79 5.83 26.20 20.36
C LEU A 79 6.13 27.69 20.22
N ARG A 80 7.41 28.04 20.05
CA ARG A 80 7.77 29.37 19.55
C ARG A 80 7.32 29.47 18.10
N VAL A 81 6.31 30.30 17.87
CA VAL A 81 5.70 30.52 16.57
C VAL A 81 6.64 31.32 15.68
N PRO A 82 7.14 30.78 14.54
CA PRO A 82 8.01 31.51 13.63
C PRO A 82 7.29 32.64 12.90
N ALA A 83 8.05 33.58 12.32
CA ALA A 83 7.48 34.70 11.58
C ALA A 83 6.61 34.22 10.40
N GLY A 84 5.39 34.78 10.28
CA GLY A 84 4.43 34.42 9.22
C GLY A 84 3.60 33.16 9.51
N PHE A 85 3.75 32.54 10.68
CA PHE A 85 2.86 31.48 11.13
C PHE A 85 1.61 32.07 11.77
N GLU A 86 0.44 31.65 11.28
CA GLU A 86 -0.85 32.01 11.86
C GLU A 86 -1.46 30.79 12.53
N ILE A 87 -2.20 30.98 13.62
CA ILE A 87 -2.87 29.88 14.34
C ILE A 87 -3.86 29.14 13.42
N SER A 88 -4.50 29.86 12.49
CA SER A 88 -5.35 29.27 11.43
C SER A 88 -4.61 28.22 10.60
N SER A 89 -3.31 28.40 10.34
CA SER A 89 -2.51 27.50 9.51
C SER A 89 -2.32 26.11 10.11
N ILE A 90 -2.56 25.94 11.42
CA ILE A 90 -2.57 24.61 12.05
C ILE A 90 -3.64 23.73 11.40
N GLN A 91 -4.81 24.29 11.08
CA GLN A 91 -5.88 23.54 10.43
C GLN A 91 -5.47 23.11 9.03
N ASP A 92 -4.74 23.95 8.30
CA ASP A 92 -4.29 23.65 6.94
C ASP A 92 -3.18 22.60 6.93
N ILE A 93 -2.30 22.63 7.94
CA ILE A 93 -1.32 21.56 8.15
C ILE A 93 -2.04 20.25 8.50
N LEU A 94 -3.02 20.26 9.40
CA LEU A 94 -3.78 19.05 9.75
C LEU A 94 -4.49 18.46 8.53
N LYS A 95 -5.15 19.29 7.71
CA LYS A 95 -5.76 18.86 6.44
C LYS A 95 -4.74 18.25 5.47
N LEU A 96 -3.54 18.84 5.37
CA LEU A 96 -2.46 18.28 4.54
C LEU A 96 -2.05 16.90 5.04
N VAL A 97 -1.89 16.73 6.35
CA VAL A 97 -1.48 15.44 6.94
C VAL A 97 -2.58 14.38 6.80
N GLU A 98 -3.84 14.75 6.99
CA GLU A 98 -4.98 13.85 6.73
C GLU A 98 -5.02 13.43 5.25
N ALA A 99 -4.82 14.38 4.33
CA ALA A 99 -4.74 14.08 2.91
C ALA A 99 -3.57 13.14 2.55
N ASP A 100 -2.41 13.30 3.20
CA ASP A 100 -1.26 12.40 3.06
C ASP A 100 -1.61 11.00 3.57
N ILE A 101 -2.25 10.90 4.74
CA ILE A 101 -2.70 9.62 5.32
C ILE A 101 -3.69 8.90 4.40
N ASP A 102 -4.69 9.61 3.88
CA ASP A 102 -5.71 9.07 2.97
C ASP A 102 -5.12 8.61 1.64
N GLY A 103 -4.04 9.24 1.17
CA GLY A 103 -3.31 8.82 -0.02
C GLY A 103 -2.35 7.65 0.25
N MET A 104 -1.84 7.52 1.47
CA MET A 104 -0.82 6.52 1.82
C MET A 104 -1.37 5.17 2.28
N TYR A 105 -2.59 5.12 2.84
CA TYR A 105 -3.13 3.93 3.52
C TYR A 105 -4.55 3.58 3.08
N LEU A 106 -4.83 2.27 3.05
CA LEU A 106 -6.18 1.73 2.85
C LEU A 106 -7.00 1.87 4.14
N HIS A 107 -7.68 3.00 4.36
CA HIS A 107 -8.41 3.30 5.59
C HIS A 107 -9.48 2.23 5.96
N GLU A 108 -9.99 1.50 4.97
CA GLU A 108 -10.93 0.39 5.14
C GLU A 108 -10.33 -0.76 5.96
N VAL A 109 -9.01 -0.97 5.89
CA VAL A 109 -8.32 -2.15 6.43
C VAL A 109 -7.03 -1.84 7.19
N VAL A 110 -6.56 -0.60 7.19
CA VAL A 110 -5.39 -0.15 7.96
C VAL A 110 -5.86 0.73 9.11
N PHE A 111 -5.26 0.59 10.30
CA PHE A 111 -5.55 1.45 11.44
C PHE A 111 -5.25 2.91 11.10
N HIS A 112 -6.24 3.76 11.30
CA HIS A 112 -6.03 5.20 11.32
C HIS A 112 -5.44 5.57 12.67
N THR A 113 -4.26 6.18 12.66
CA THR A 113 -3.63 6.76 13.85
C THR A 113 -3.66 8.26 13.67
N HIS A 114 -4.16 8.98 14.67
CA HIS A 114 -4.32 10.42 14.54
C HIS A 114 -2.97 11.09 14.25
N PRO A 115 -2.90 12.11 13.37
CA PRO A 115 -1.65 12.80 13.03
C PRO A 115 -0.82 13.22 14.24
N VAL A 116 -1.49 13.75 15.27
CA VAL A 116 -0.85 14.25 16.49
C VAL A 116 -0.33 13.12 17.39
N GLU A 117 -0.91 11.92 17.28
CA GLU A 117 -0.41 10.72 17.95
C GLU A 117 0.78 10.09 17.22
N ARG A 118 1.02 10.48 15.94
CA ARG A 118 2.21 10.04 15.21
C ARG A 118 3.40 10.90 15.62
N GLY A 119 4.44 10.25 16.14
CA GLY A 119 5.63 10.90 16.70
C GLY A 119 6.34 11.91 15.80
N TRP A 120 6.12 11.90 14.49
CA TRP A 120 6.71 12.88 13.57
C TRP A 120 6.01 14.23 13.54
N PHE A 121 4.70 14.32 13.81
CA PHE A 121 3.97 15.58 13.70
C PHE A 121 4.43 16.61 14.75
N PRO A 122 4.51 16.29 16.05
CA PRO A 122 5.00 17.24 17.05
C PRO A 122 6.46 17.65 16.82
N TYR A 123 7.30 16.69 16.37
CA TYR A 123 8.70 16.96 16.04
C TYR A 123 8.82 17.97 14.91
N MET A 124 8.02 17.81 13.86
CA MET A 124 7.99 18.70 12.71
C MET A 124 7.53 20.10 13.03
N MET A 125 6.47 20.23 13.84
CA MET A 125 5.98 21.54 14.25
C MET A 125 7.07 22.32 15.00
N SER A 126 7.93 21.60 15.75
CA SER A 126 8.99 22.19 16.58
C SER A 126 10.22 22.66 15.79
N ASP A 127 10.34 22.29 14.51
CA ASP A 127 11.45 22.67 13.65
C ASP A 127 11.03 23.75 12.64
N GLU A 128 11.69 24.91 12.69
CA GLU A 128 11.30 26.09 11.88
C GLU A 128 11.34 25.83 10.37
N CYS A 129 12.35 25.08 9.88
CA CYS A 129 12.48 24.79 8.45
C CYS A 129 11.42 23.78 8.00
N CYS A 130 11.12 22.76 8.82
CA CYS A 130 10.01 21.84 8.61
C CYS A 130 8.67 22.58 8.59
N LEU A 131 8.47 23.54 9.49
CA LEU A 131 7.22 24.30 9.55
C LEU A 131 7.00 25.13 8.28
N HIS A 132 8.03 25.84 7.83
CA HIS A 132 7.95 26.57 6.57
C HIS A 132 7.74 25.64 5.36
N SER A 133 8.38 24.48 5.32
CA SER A 133 8.19 23.54 4.20
C SER A 133 6.79 22.91 4.20
N LEU A 134 6.20 22.67 5.38
CA LEU A 134 4.80 22.26 5.51
C LEU A 134 3.84 23.34 5.02
N LEU A 135 4.03 24.59 5.45
CA LEU A 135 3.14 25.70 5.04
C LEU A 135 3.24 25.97 3.55
N PHE A 136 4.43 25.85 2.97
CA PHE A 136 4.60 25.84 1.52
C PHE A 136 3.82 24.70 0.87
N SER A 137 3.93 23.49 1.40
CA SER A 137 3.20 22.32 0.91
C SER A 137 1.67 22.50 0.97
N CYS A 138 1.14 23.11 2.03
CA CYS A 138 -0.27 23.51 2.14
C CYS A 138 -0.65 24.48 1.01
N GLY A 139 0.15 25.53 0.81
CA GLY A 139 -0.09 26.52 -0.24
C GLY A 139 -0.08 25.93 -1.66
N VAL A 140 0.78 24.96 -1.95
CA VAL A 140 0.78 24.24 -3.23
C VAL A 140 -0.49 23.39 -3.39
N LEU A 141 -0.92 22.70 -2.33
CA LEU A 141 -2.14 21.90 -2.36
C LEU A 141 -3.38 22.77 -2.63
N GLU A 142 -3.45 23.95 -2.00
CA GLU A 142 -4.50 24.93 -2.24
C GLU A 142 -4.49 25.45 -3.68
N ALA A 143 -3.32 25.83 -4.20
CA ALA A 143 -3.15 26.28 -5.58
C ALA A 143 -3.59 25.20 -6.59
N THR A 144 -3.19 23.94 -6.34
CA THR A 144 -3.58 22.80 -7.18
C THR A 144 -5.09 22.56 -7.14
N SER A 145 -5.71 22.67 -5.97
CA SER A 145 -7.15 22.43 -5.79
C SER A 145 -8.01 23.54 -6.41
N SER A 146 -7.53 24.79 -6.34
CA SER A 146 -8.22 25.97 -6.88
C SER A 146 -7.88 26.26 -8.35
N GLN A 147 -6.95 25.50 -8.95
CA GLN A 147 -6.36 25.79 -10.26
C GLN A 147 -5.80 27.22 -10.37
N ALA A 148 -5.35 27.77 -9.23
CA ALA A 148 -4.77 29.10 -9.14
C ALA A 148 -3.23 29.03 -9.11
N GLY A 149 -2.58 30.17 -9.31
CA GLY A 149 -1.15 30.31 -9.05
C GLY A 149 -0.82 30.23 -7.55
N LEU A 150 0.46 30.06 -7.22
CA LEU A 150 0.92 30.10 -5.84
C LEU A 150 0.62 31.46 -5.19
N SER A 151 0.07 31.42 -3.97
CA SER A 151 -0.18 32.63 -3.20
C SER A 151 1.13 33.29 -2.76
N GLN A 152 1.10 34.60 -2.49
CA GLN A 152 2.25 35.31 -1.92
C GLN A 152 2.75 34.66 -0.62
N ARG A 153 1.82 34.11 0.17
CA ARG A 153 2.13 33.37 1.39
C ARG A 153 2.89 32.07 1.11
N ALA A 154 2.45 31.29 0.11
CA ALA A 154 3.14 30.07 -0.30
C ALA A 154 4.57 30.39 -0.77
N CYS A 155 4.74 31.43 -1.59
CA CYS A 155 6.04 31.90 -2.05
C CYS A 155 6.94 32.37 -0.89
N PHE A 156 6.38 33.07 0.10
CA PHE A 156 7.12 33.46 1.31
C PHE A 156 7.66 32.24 2.06
N HIS A 157 6.80 31.25 2.33
CA HIS A 157 7.22 30.03 3.03
C HIS A 157 8.23 29.21 2.23
N TYR A 158 8.09 29.14 0.90
CA TYR A 158 9.09 28.52 0.03
C TYR A 158 10.46 29.21 0.15
N GLY A 159 10.48 30.55 0.07
CA GLY A 159 11.71 31.32 0.24
C GLY A 159 12.37 31.12 1.61
N GLN A 160 11.58 31.06 2.69
CA GLN A 160 12.10 30.75 4.02
C GLN A 160 12.63 29.32 4.12
N THR A 161 11.94 28.34 3.54
CA THR A 161 12.43 26.95 3.47
C THR A 161 13.79 26.88 2.80
N LEU A 162 13.96 27.49 1.62
CA LEU A 162 15.24 27.46 0.91
C LEU A 162 16.36 28.17 1.70
N ARG A 163 16.07 29.35 2.27
CA ARG A 163 17.05 30.10 3.06
C ARG A 163 17.52 29.32 4.29
N LEU A 164 16.60 28.73 5.04
CA LEU A 164 16.91 27.95 6.24
C LEU A 164 17.59 26.62 5.90
N LEU A 165 17.14 25.95 4.83
CA LEU A 165 17.78 24.73 4.34
C LEU A 165 19.23 25.02 3.92
N GLN A 166 19.46 26.05 3.12
CA GLN A 166 20.80 26.45 2.70
C GLN A 166 21.70 26.76 3.91
N ALA A 167 21.22 27.52 4.89
CA ALA A 167 21.97 27.79 6.12
C ALA A 167 22.35 26.52 6.90
N ARG A 168 21.52 25.46 6.86
CA ARG A 168 21.84 24.16 7.48
C ARG A 168 22.89 23.38 6.69
N LEU A 169 22.88 23.48 5.37
CA LEU A 169 23.82 22.79 4.49
C LEU A 169 25.19 23.46 4.47
N ASP A 170 25.22 24.79 4.61
CA ASP A 170 26.44 25.58 4.66
C ASP A 170 27.09 25.61 6.06
N ASP A 171 26.45 25.02 7.08
CA ASP A 171 27.00 24.92 8.44
C ASP A 171 28.25 24.02 8.46
N PRO A 172 29.46 24.58 8.72
CA PRO A 172 30.70 23.81 8.70
C PRO A 172 30.76 22.68 9.74
N ARG A 173 29.87 22.71 10.74
CA ARG A 173 29.81 21.69 11.79
C ARG A 173 28.97 20.47 11.37
N GLU A 174 28.24 20.57 10.24
CA GLU A 174 27.35 19.54 9.68
C GLU A 174 26.27 19.02 10.65
N VAL A 175 26.08 19.66 11.81
CA VAL A 175 25.20 19.20 12.90
C VAL A 175 23.76 19.08 12.42
N HIS A 176 23.31 20.02 11.59
CA HIS A 176 21.95 20.07 11.09
C HIS A 176 21.80 19.59 9.64
N ALA A 177 22.89 19.55 8.86
CA ALA A 177 22.87 19.23 7.43
C ALA A 177 22.27 17.85 7.13
N ILE A 178 22.55 16.87 7.99
CA ILE A 178 22.09 15.47 7.84
C ILE A 178 21.07 15.04 8.91
N SER A 179 20.49 15.99 9.65
CA SER A 179 19.49 15.72 10.69
C SER A 179 18.17 15.18 10.12
N ASP A 180 17.35 14.50 10.93
CA ASP A 180 16.03 14.00 10.52
C ASP A 180 15.13 15.13 10.00
N ALA A 181 15.16 16.30 10.65
CA ALA A 181 14.42 17.47 10.22
C ALA A 181 14.83 17.93 8.81
N THR A 182 16.13 18.00 8.53
CA THR A 182 16.61 18.41 7.20
C THR A 182 16.26 17.40 6.12
N ILE A 183 16.41 16.10 6.41
CA ILE A 183 16.00 15.03 5.48
C ILE A 183 14.49 15.11 5.21
N MET A 184 13.67 15.40 6.23
CA MET A 184 12.23 15.61 6.06
C MET A 184 11.91 16.81 5.18
N VAL A 185 12.60 17.94 5.36
CA VAL A 185 12.43 19.11 4.49
C VAL A 185 12.70 18.76 3.03
N VAL A 186 13.80 18.07 2.74
CA VAL A 186 14.12 17.61 1.38
C VAL A 186 13.07 16.65 0.84
N LEU A 187 12.54 15.76 1.68
CA LEU A 187 11.46 14.86 1.32
C LEU A 187 10.16 15.59 0.95
N PHE A 188 9.80 16.67 1.66
CA PHE A 188 8.64 17.48 1.27
C PHE A 188 8.86 18.19 -0.06
N LEU A 189 10.04 18.76 -0.27
CA LEU A 189 10.37 19.41 -1.54
C LEU A 189 10.29 18.42 -2.71
N ALA A 190 10.83 17.20 -2.54
CA ALA A 190 10.69 16.13 -3.52
C ALA A 190 9.22 15.76 -3.78
N SER A 191 8.42 15.62 -2.72
CA SER A 191 7.00 15.24 -2.82
C SER A 191 6.17 16.31 -3.53
N ILE A 192 6.45 17.59 -3.23
CA ILE A 192 5.81 18.73 -3.89
C ILE A 192 6.20 18.80 -5.36
N ALA A 193 7.49 18.68 -5.69
CA ALA A 193 7.95 18.63 -7.08
C ALA A 193 7.30 17.48 -7.86
N HIS A 194 7.12 16.31 -7.24
CA HIS A 194 6.35 15.21 -7.84
C HIS A 194 4.88 15.57 -8.05
N ALA A 195 4.22 16.20 -7.06
CA ALA A 195 2.82 16.59 -7.15
C ALA A 195 2.56 17.68 -8.22
N THR A 196 3.55 18.55 -8.49
CA THR A 196 3.47 19.60 -9.51
C THR A 196 4.00 19.18 -10.88
N ASN A 197 4.38 17.91 -11.06
CA ASN A 197 4.98 17.35 -12.27
C ASN A 197 6.36 17.95 -12.66
N GLU A 198 7.09 18.49 -11.69
CA GLU A 198 8.48 18.94 -11.86
C GLU A 198 9.46 17.79 -11.65
N HIS A 199 9.48 16.84 -12.59
CA HIS A 199 10.19 15.57 -12.41
C HIS A 199 11.71 15.72 -12.23
N ALA A 200 12.34 16.64 -12.97
CA ALA A 200 13.77 16.90 -12.81
C ALA A 200 14.11 17.50 -11.43
N THR A 201 13.27 18.41 -10.94
CA THR A 201 13.39 18.99 -9.58
C THR A 201 13.23 17.90 -8.53
N ALA A 202 12.23 17.03 -8.69
CA ALA A 202 12.00 15.90 -7.78
C ALA A 202 13.20 14.95 -7.74
N GLU A 203 13.76 14.60 -8.90
CA GLU A 203 14.96 13.76 -8.99
C GLU A 203 16.14 14.38 -8.23
N ASN A 204 16.40 15.68 -8.40
CA ASN A 204 17.47 16.38 -7.70
C ASN A 204 17.30 16.31 -6.18
N HIS A 205 16.08 16.50 -5.67
CA HIS A 205 15.81 16.37 -4.24
C HIS A 205 15.98 14.93 -3.74
N ILE A 206 15.53 13.93 -4.49
CA ILE A 206 15.67 12.51 -4.14
C ILE A 206 17.14 12.08 -4.11
N ARG A 207 17.96 12.53 -5.08
CA ARG A 207 19.42 12.32 -5.07
C ARG A 207 20.12 13.04 -3.92
N GLY A 208 19.69 14.27 -3.59
CA GLY A 208 20.17 14.98 -2.42
C GLY A 208 19.87 14.23 -1.11
N MET A 209 18.65 13.71 -0.98
CA MET A 209 18.22 12.88 0.14
C MET A 209 19.06 11.60 0.26
N GLU A 210 19.29 10.90 -0.86
CA GLU A 210 20.17 9.72 -0.91
C GLU A 210 21.58 10.06 -0.40
N LYS A 211 22.16 11.17 -0.87
CA LYS A 211 23.49 11.62 -0.45
C LYS A 211 23.55 11.92 1.05
N MET A 212 22.53 12.60 1.60
CA MET A 212 22.43 12.86 3.04
C MET A 212 22.41 11.56 3.85
N LEU A 213 21.67 10.55 3.37
CA LEU A 213 21.60 9.24 4.03
C LEU A 213 22.93 8.50 3.96
N GLN A 214 23.63 8.54 2.83
CA GLN A 214 24.96 7.95 2.71
C GLN A 214 25.94 8.57 3.71
N LEU A 215 25.96 9.90 3.84
CA LEU A 215 26.80 10.61 4.81
C LEU A 215 26.44 10.27 6.25
N ARG A 216 25.16 10.02 6.53
CA ARG A 216 24.66 9.65 7.86
C ARG A 216 24.95 8.19 8.26
N GLY A 217 25.43 7.36 7.34
CA GLY A 217 25.66 5.93 7.59
C GLY A 217 24.51 5.01 7.18
N GLY A 218 23.61 5.49 6.32
CA GLY A 218 22.54 4.71 5.69
C GLY A 218 21.18 4.79 6.39
N LEU A 219 20.21 4.05 5.87
CA LEU A 219 18.80 4.15 6.28
C LEU A 219 18.57 3.84 7.77
N GLN A 220 19.35 2.91 8.34
CA GLN A 220 19.23 2.48 9.74
C GLN A 220 19.65 3.57 10.75
N SER A 221 20.31 4.64 10.29
CA SER A 221 20.69 5.79 11.13
C SER A 221 19.53 6.77 11.39
N LEU A 222 18.39 6.59 10.71
CA LEU A 222 17.20 7.43 10.85
C LEU A 222 16.40 7.06 12.09
N SER A 223 15.72 8.06 12.69
CA SER A 223 14.93 7.82 13.90
C SER A 223 13.75 6.86 13.67
N PRO A 224 13.62 5.81 14.49
CA PRO A 224 12.43 4.94 14.57
C PRO A 224 11.14 5.72 14.71
N HIS A 225 11.14 6.64 15.67
CA HIS A 225 9.95 7.19 16.27
C HIS A 225 9.22 8.13 15.32
N LEU A 226 9.94 8.60 14.30
CA LEU A 226 9.46 9.52 13.28
C LEU A 226 8.96 8.78 12.03
N ASN A 227 9.05 7.44 11.97
CA ASN A 227 8.75 6.65 10.77
C ASN A 227 9.51 7.14 9.51
N MET A 228 10.69 7.72 9.72
CA MET A 228 11.52 8.33 8.68
C MET A 228 11.87 7.34 7.58
N GLN A 229 12.27 6.13 7.97
CA GLN A 229 12.70 5.10 7.03
C GLN A 229 11.59 4.76 6.02
N VAL A 230 10.34 4.65 6.49
CA VAL A 230 9.19 4.40 5.63
C VAL A 230 8.98 5.56 4.66
N LYS A 231 9.01 6.80 5.14
CA LYS A 231 8.79 7.99 4.30
C LYS A 231 9.84 8.09 3.21
N VAL A 232 11.11 7.96 3.57
CA VAL A 232 12.23 7.96 2.61
C VAL A 232 12.07 6.82 1.62
N CYS A 233 11.79 5.60 2.08
CA CYS A 233 11.59 4.46 1.19
C CYS A 233 10.42 4.66 0.21
N ARG A 234 9.32 5.25 0.67
CA ARG A 234 8.18 5.56 -0.20
C ARG A 234 8.55 6.60 -1.25
N ALA A 235 9.30 7.63 -0.88
CA ALA A 235 9.74 8.66 -1.83
C ALA A 235 10.66 8.07 -2.91
N ASP A 236 11.65 7.27 -2.51
CA ASP A 236 12.56 6.57 -3.43
C ASP A 236 11.81 5.60 -4.37
N LEU A 237 10.93 4.77 -3.81
CA LEU A 237 10.10 3.85 -4.60
C LEU A 237 9.14 4.58 -5.55
N SER A 238 8.52 5.67 -5.10
CA SER A 238 7.62 6.47 -5.94
C SER A 238 8.39 7.07 -7.12
N HIS A 239 9.58 7.61 -6.87
CA HIS A 239 10.47 8.12 -7.91
C HIS A 239 10.90 7.03 -8.89
N ALA A 240 11.31 5.86 -8.40
CA ALA A 240 11.73 4.73 -9.23
C ALA A 240 10.60 4.20 -10.12
N ILE A 241 9.40 4.02 -9.56
CA ILE A 241 8.21 3.58 -10.30
C ILE A 241 7.82 4.63 -11.36
N PHE A 242 7.85 5.90 -10.99
CA PHE A 242 7.53 7.01 -11.89
C PHE A 242 8.50 7.07 -13.08
N SER A 243 9.80 7.04 -12.81
CA SER A 243 10.85 7.23 -13.81
C SER A 243 11.18 5.95 -14.60
N GLY A 244 10.65 4.80 -14.19
CA GLY A 244 11.03 3.49 -14.74
C GLY A 244 12.49 3.11 -14.43
N THR A 245 13.06 3.68 -13.37
CA THR A 245 14.45 3.46 -12.95
C THR A 245 14.51 2.53 -11.74
N ARG A 246 15.73 2.13 -11.36
CA ARG A 246 15.92 1.40 -10.10
C ARG A 246 15.85 2.37 -8.91
N PRO A 247 15.38 1.90 -7.73
CA PRO A 247 15.46 2.67 -6.49
C PRO A 247 16.92 3.04 -6.20
N LEU A 248 17.15 4.25 -5.71
CA LEU A 248 18.49 4.72 -5.33
C LEU A 248 18.97 4.04 -4.05
N LEU A 249 18.05 3.71 -3.14
CA LEU A 249 18.38 3.05 -1.90
C LEU A 249 18.63 1.55 -2.13
N SER A 250 19.70 1.03 -1.54
CA SER A 250 20.13 -0.35 -1.79
C SER A 250 19.13 -1.39 -1.26
N PRO A 251 18.67 -2.32 -2.11
CA PRO A 251 17.83 -3.45 -1.70
C PRO A 251 18.51 -4.34 -0.66
N SER A 252 19.85 -4.46 -0.63
CA SER A 252 20.55 -5.35 0.32
C SER A 252 20.33 -4.97 1.79
N GLN A 253 19.96 -3.71 2.06
CA GLN A 253 19.63 -3.22 3.40
C GLN A 253 18.15 -3.48 3.79
N LEU A 254 17.31 -3.83 2.82
CA LEU A 254 15.83 -3.78 2.92
C LEU A 254 15.12 -5.08 2.48
N SER A 255 15.78 -5.91 1.69
CA SER A 255 15.23 -7.06 0.95
C SER A 255 15.44 -8.36 1.70
N ARG A 256 14.58 -8.64 2.67
CA ARG A 256 14.29 -10.02 3.09
C ARG A 256 12.82 -10.32 2.84
N ASP A 257 12.51 -11.59 2.61
CA ASP A 257 11.13 -12.09 2.54
C ASP A 257 10.42 -11.73 3.85
N CYS A 258 9.47 -10.79 3.82
CA CYS A 258 8.86 -10.24 5.03
C CYS A 258 7.81 -11.18 5.64
N LEU A 259 7.12 -11.97 4.79
CA LEU A 259 6.08 -12.92 5.22
C LEU A 259 6.62 -14.35 5.39
N GLY A 260 7.86 -14.62 4.96
CA GLY A 260 8.54 -15.91 5.11
C GLY A 260 7.78 -17.11 4.52
N ALA A 261 8.28 -18.32 4.76
CA ALA A 261 7.65 -19.57 4.32
C ALA A 261 6.33 -19.93 5.04
N ASP A 262 5.89 -19.09 5.99
CA ASP A 262 4.63 -19.25 6.75
C ASP A 262 3.37 -18.95 5.91
N LEU A 263 3.54 -18.70 4.61
CA LEU A 263 2.48 -18.62 3.60
C LEU A 263 1.53 -19.82 3.59
N GLN A 264 1.96 -21.00 4.05
CA GLN A 264 1.06 -22.15 4.25
C GLN A 264 -0.02 -21.91 5.32
N ALA A 265 0.13 -20.88 6.16
CA ALA A 265 -0.83 -20.53 7.21
C ALA A 265 -1.97 -19.61 6.73
N VAL A 266 -1.82 -18.89 5.61
CA VAL A 266 -2.95 -18.20 4.98
C VAL A 266 -3.78 -19.24 4.24
N LYS A 267 -4.70 -19.87 4.97
CA LYS A 267 -5.69 -20.80 4.40
C LYS A 267 -6.71 -20.03 3.56
N CYS A 268 -6.29 -19.54 2.40
CA CYS A 268 -7.21 -19.02 1.40
C CYS A 268 -7.95 -20.21 0.76
N GLN A 269 -9.23 -20.03 0.45
CA GLN A 269 -10.06 -21.10 -0.12
C GLN A 269 -9.73 -21.38 -1.59
N HIS A 270 -8.89 -20.53 -2.22
CA HIS A 270 -8.50 -20.62 -3.63
C HIS A 270 -7.59 -21.83 -3.96
N HIS A 271 -7.07 -22.53 -2.95
CA HIS A 271 -6.06 -23.58 -3.12
C HIS A 271 -6.53 -24.80 -3.94
N LYS A 272 -7.85 -25.04 -4.01
CA LYS A 272 -8.40 -26.19 -4.74
C LYS A 272 -8.62 -25.94 -6.23
N CYS A 273 -8.65 -24.69 -6.69
CA CYS A 273 -9.20 -24.37 -8.01
C CYS A 273 -8.15 -24.24 -9.14
N HIS A 274 -6.85 -24.14 -8.86
CA HIS A 274 -5.85 -23.86 -9.92
C HIS A 274 -4.45 -24.47 -9.66
N LEU A 275 -4.37 -25.81 -9.57
CA LEU A 275 -3.09 -26.53 -9.42
C LEU A 275 -2.06 -26.17 -10.51
N GLU A 276 -2.52 -25.93 -11.73
CA GLU A 276 -1.70 -25.54 -12.88
C GLU A 276 -0.95 -24.21 -12.64
N TYR A 277 -1.62 -23.22 -12.07
CA TYR A 277 -1.00 -21.93 -11.72
C TYR A 277 0.13 -22.11 -10.70
N TRP A 278 -0.12 -22.85 -9.62
CA TRP A 278 0.88 -23.10 -8.59
C TRP A 278 2.04 -23.97 -9.11
N SER A 279 1.76 -24.89 -10.03
CA SER A 279 2.79 -25.65 -10.72
C SER A 279 3.67 -24.73 -11.56
N PHE A 280 3.05 -23.90 -12.40
CA PHE A 280 3.74 -22.92 -13.24
C PHE A 280 4.60 -21.95 -12.44
N LEU A 281 4.08 -21.38 -11.33
CA LEU A 281 4.88 -20.54 -10.45
C LEU A 281 6.12 -21.27 -9.92
N ARG A 282 6.01 -22.56 -9.59
CA ARG A 282 7.16 -23.33 -9.07
C ARG A 282 8.19 -23.66 -10.14
N THR A 283 7.77 -23.98 -11.36
CA THR A 283 8.63 -24.51 -12.42
C THR A 283 9.14 -23.46 -13.39
N SER A 284 8.36 -22.41 -13.63
CA SER A 284 8.57 -21.46 -14.75
C SER A 284 8.94 -20.06 -14.28
N ILE A 285 8.79 -19.74 -12.99
CA ILE A 285 9.09 -18.41 -12.44
C ILE A 285 10.33 -18.46 -11.55
N PRO A 286 11.32 -17.57 -11.77
CA PRO A 286 12.52 -17.50 -10.94
C PRO A 286 12.21 -17.30 -9.45
N PRO A 287 13.00 -17.89 -8.53
CA PRO A 287 12.71 -17.87 -7.09
C PRO A 287 12.43 -16.49 -6.51
N TYR A 288 13.18 -15.47 -6.97
CA TYR A 288 13.07 -14.11 -6.45
C TYR A 288 11.75 -13.42 -6.85
N LEU A 289 11.36 -13.53 -8.13
CA LEU A 289 10.07 -13.02 -8.62
C LEU A 289 8.89 -13.79 -8.02
N ARG A 290 9.03 -15.11 -7.88
CA ARG A 290 8.05 -15.99 -7.24
C ARG A 290 7.80 -15.62 -5.79
N SER A 291 8.85 -15.28 -5.03
CA SER A 291 8.71 -14.84 -3.63
C SER A 291 7.87 -13.56 -3.54
N ALA A 292 8.13 -12.58 -4.41
CA ALA A 292 7.34 -11.34 -4.45
C ALA A 292 5.87 -11.60 -4.82
N MET A 293 5.62 -12.48 -5.79
CA MET A 293 4.25 -12.89 -6.16
C MET A 293 3.51 -13.57 -5.00
N ASN A 294 4.18 -14.45 -4.26
CA ASN A 294 3.58 -15.13 -3.12
C ASN A 294 3.24 -14.15 -1.98
N ASP A 295 4.13 -13.19 -1.69
CA ASP A 295 3.88 -12.18 -0.68
C ASP A 295 2.71 -11.27 -1.08
N LEU A 296 2.62 -10.92 -2.37
CA LEU A 296 1.52 -10.12 -2.92
C LEU A 296 0.18 -10.86 -2.83
N HIS A 297 0.15 -12.15 -3.19
CA HIS A 297 -1.02 -13.02 -3.03
C HIS A 297 -1.48 -13.08 -1.58
N ALA A 298 -0.56 -13.35 -0.66
CA ALA A 298 -0.87 -13.50 0.75
C ALA A 298 -1.32 -12.20 1.40
N PHE A 299 -0.70 -11.08 1.05
CA PHE A 299 -1.17 -9.76 1.46
C PHE A 299 -2.59 -9.50 0.97
N SER A 300 -2.89 -9.82 -0.28
CA SER A 300 -4.24 -9.66 -0.86
C SER A 300 -5.28 -10.51 -0.12
N CYS A 301 -4.95 -11.76 0.19
CA CYS A 301 -5.79 -12.63 1.01
C CYS A 301 -5.98 -12.09 2.43
N MET A 302 -4.90 -11.64 3.07
CA MET A 302 -4.93 -11.07 4.41
C MET A 302 -5.84 -9.85 4.49
N ILE A 303 -5.75 -8.97 3.49
CA ILE A 303 -6.57 -7.77 3.37
C ILE A 303 -8.05 -8.11 3.17
N ASN A 304 -8.37 -9.08 2.30
CA ASN A 304 -9.75 -9.54 2.12
C ASN A 304 -10.33 -10.15 3.40
N ILE A 305 -9.56 -11.00 4.10
CA ILE A 305 -9.98 -11.60 5.39
C ILE A 305 -10.19 -10.49 6.44
N ALA A 306 -9.26 -9.53 6.53
CA ALA A 306 -9.36 -8.42 7.46
C ALA A 306 -10.61 -7.59 7.19
N SER A 307 -10.88 -7.25 5.92
CA SER A 307 -12.08 -6.55 5.49
C SER A 307 -13.37 -7.31 5.87
N GLN A 308 -13.46 -8.59 5.54
CA GLN A 308 -14.61 -9.44 5.88
C GLN A 308 -14.83 -9.58 7.39
N ALA A 309 -13.75 -9.66 8.16
CA ALA A 309 -13.79 -9.76 9.60
C ALA A 309 -13.92 -8.41 10.31
N SER A 310 -14.04 -7.29 9.58
CA SER A 310 -14.00 -5.92 10.12
C SER A 310 -12.80 -5.68 11.04
N ARG A 311 -11.65 -6.28 10.69
CA ARG A 311 -10.37 -6.12 11.38
C ARG A 311 -9.48 -5.15 10.61
N LYS A 312 -8.62 -4.45 11.35
CA LYS A 312 -7.61 -3.58 10.78
C LYS A 312 -6.20 -4.15 10.96
N ILE A 313 -5.32 -3.82 10.03
CA ILE A 313 -3.91 -4.13 10.00
C ILE A 313 -3.13 -2.90 10.49
N ARG A 314 -2.01 -3.15 11.18
CA ARG A 314 -1.15 -2.08 11.67
C ARG A 314 -0.44 -1.35 10.52
N PRO A 315 -0.25 -0.02 10.57
CA PRO A 315 0.48 0.72 9.55
C PRO A 315 1.91 0.19 9.34
N GLU A 316 2.59 -0.23 10.41
CA GLU A 316 3.95 -0.76 10.35
C GLU A 316 4.00 -2.04 9.49
N THR A 317 3.06 -2.96 9.75
CA THR A 317 2.90 -4.19 8.95
C THR A 317 2.64 -3.89 7.49
N TYR A 318 1.76 -2.94 7.20
CA TYR A 318 1.44 -2.54 5.83
C TYR A 318 2.67 -1.96 5.11
N ASN A 319 3.42 -1.07 5.79
CA ASN A 319 4.61 -0.43 5.24
C ASN A 319 5.75 -1.42 5.00
N ASP A 320 5.99 -2.35 5.92
CA ASP A 320 7.02 -3.38 5.76
C ASP A 320 6.76 -4.29 4.56
N ILE A 321 5.50 -4.71 4.38
CA ILE A 321 5.09 -5.55 3.25
C ILE A 321 5.26 -4.76 1.94
N MET A 322 4.78 -3.51 1.91
CA MET A 322 4.95 -2.63 0.75
C MET A 322 6.42 -2.48 0.36
N ILE A 323 7.29 -2.13 1.32
CA ILE A 323 8.72 -1.89 1.10
C ILE A 323 9.39 -3.18 0.63
N SER A 324 9.15 -4.30 1.32
CA SER A 324 9.72 -5.60 0.95
C SER A 324 9.31 -6.04 -0.47
N ILE A 325 8.04 -5.91 -0.85
CA ILE A 325 7.57 -6.28 -2.19
C ILE A 325 8.15 -5.34 -3.24
N LEU A 326 7.98 -4.02 -3.07
CA LEU A 326 8.33 -3.05 -4.12
C LEU A 326 9.84 -2.96 -4.35
N TYR A 327 10.70 -2.97 -3.32
CA TYR A 327 12.15 -2.97 -3.55
C TYR A 327 12.61 -4.24 -4.27
N ARG A 328 12.00 -5.41 -3.99
CA ARG A 328 12.31 -6.63 -4.74
C ARG A 328 11.84 -6.53 -6.18
N LEU A 329 10.64 -6.03 -6.44
CA LEU A 329 10.14 -5.90 -7.81
C LEU A 329 10.93 -4.87 -8.63
N MET A 330 11.42 -3.81 -7.99
CA MET A 330 12.14 -2.71 -8.65
C MET A 330 13.66 -2.95 -8.74
N SER A 331 14.21 -3.91 -7.98
CA SER A 331 15.62 -4.31 -8.08
C SER A 331 15.88 -5.28 -9.24
N ILE A 332 14.85 -6.01 -9.67
CA ILE A 332 14.93 -6.94 -10.79
C ILE A 332 14.89 -6.16 -12.09
N ASN A 333 15.78 -6.54 -13.02
CA ASN A 333 15.67 -6.15 -14.40
C ASN A 333 15.62 -7.41 -15.25
N TYR A 334 14.61 -7.51 -16.09
CA TYR A 334 14.56 -8.46 -17.18
C TYR A 334 14.71 -7.69 -18.48
N ASP A 335 15.23 -8.34 -19.51
CA ASP A 335 15.24 -7.71 -20.84
C ASP A 335 13.79 -7.38 -21.23
N CYS A 336 13.59 -6.22 -21.86
CA CYS A 336 12.35 -5.98 -22.58
C CYS A 336 12.11 -7.21 -23.45
N ASN A 337 10.91 -7.80 -23.39
CA ASN A 337 10.47 -9.02 -24.09
C ASN A 337 10.47 -10.35 -23.29
N ASP A 338 10.83 -10.38 -22.01
CA ASP A 338 10.63 -11.60 -21.21
C ASP A 338 9.19 -11.69 -20.65
N MET A 339 8.61 -12.89 -20.64
CA MET A 339 7.39 -13.21 -19.88
C MET A 339 7.51 -12.78 -18.41
N GLN A 340 8.70 -12.93 -17.83
CA GLN A 340 8.94 -12.50 -16.45
C GLN A 340 8.84 -10.98 -16.28
N GLU A 341 9.18 -10.20 -17.31
CA GLU A 341 9.03 -8.74 -17.29
C GLU A 341 7.58 -8.33 -17.29
N ALA A 342 6.75 -8.94 -18.14
CA ALA A 342 5.30 -8.68 -18.15
C ALA A 342 4.66 -9.01 -16.80
N ILE A 343 5.07 -10.13 -16.17
CA ILE A 343 4.59 -10.51 -14.83
C ILE A 343 5.09 -9.53 -13.76
N ARG A 344 6.37 -9.13 -13.81
CA ARG A 344 6.97 -8.16 -12.88
C ARG A 344 6.26 -6.81 -12.97
N LEU A 345 6.11 -6.26 -14.17
CA LEU A 345 5.40 -5.01 -14.42
C LEU A 345 3.93 -5.10 -13.99
N GLY A 346 3.27 -6.23 -14.23
CA GLY A 346 1.94 -6.50 -13.70
C GLY A 346 1.90 -6.39 -12.18
N MET A 347 2.84 -7.00 -11.47
CA MET A 347 2.90 -6.88 -10.00
C MET A 347 3.16 -5.44 -9.53
N VAL A 348 4.01 -4.67 -10.24
CA VAL A 348 4.23 -3.25 -9.93
C VAL A 348 2.96 -2.42 -10.18
N CYS A 349 2.28 -2.60 -11.32
CA CYS A 349 0.99 -1.99 -11.63
C CYS A 349 -0.08 -2.32 -10.59
N TYR A 350 -0.12 -3.56 -10.10
CA TYR A 350 -1.02 -3.93 -9.02
C TYR A 350 -0.62 -3.25 -7.70
N CYS A 351 0.67 -3.18 -7.38
CA CYS A 351 1.14 -2.49 -6.18
C CYS A 351 0.77 -1.00 -6.17
N THR A 352 0.70 -0.32 -7.32
CA THR A 352 0.24 1.09 -7.35
C THR A 352 -1.22 1.23 -6.94
N THR A 353 -2.07 0.22 -7.20
CA THR A 353 -3.49 0.25 -6.80
C THR A 353 -3.69 0.04 -5.31
N ILE A 354 -2.78 -0.64 -4.61
CA ILE A 354 -2.93 -0.97 -3.19
C ILE A 354 -2.00 -0.17 -2.25
N PHE A 355 -0.79 0.20 -2.69
CA PHE A 355 0.26 0.80 -1.85
C PHE A 355 0.53 2.29 -2.16
N MET A 356 0.36 2.69 -3.43
CA MET A 356 0.77 4.01 -3.91
C MET A 356 -0.39 4.83 -4.48
N GLN A 357 -1.49 4.90 -3.72
CA GLN A 357 -2.73 5.58 -4.11
C GLN A 357 -2.64 7.11 -3.96
N TYR A 358 -1.93 7.79 -4.85
CA TYR A 358 -2.03 9.25 -4.93
C TYR A 358 -3.33 9.65 -5.63
N ARG A 359 -4.45 9.63 -4.88
CA ARG A 359 -5.80 9.93 -5.40
C ARG A 359 -5.94 11.31 -6.04
N ARG A 360 -5.01 12.23 -5.78
CA ARG A 360 -5.07 13.63 -6.22
C ARG A 360 -4.22 13.96 -7.46
N VAL A 361 -3.32 13.08 -7.89
CA VAL A 361 -2.44 13.37 -9.03
C VAL A 361 -2.80 12.46 -10.20
N LYS A 362 -3.27 13.06 -11.28
CA LYS A 362 -3.63 12.35 -12.52
C LYS A 362 -2.36 11.89 -13.23
N HIS A 363 -2.43 10.73 -13.89
CA HIS A 363 -1.40 10.19 -14.79
C HIS A 363 0.00 9.92 -14.21
N GLN A 364 0.17 9.83 -12.88
CA GLN A 364 1.49 9.61 -12.27
C GLN A 364 2.25 8.41 -12.85
N TYR A 365 1.56 7.31 -13.15
CA TYR A 365 2.22 6.07 -13.59
C TYR A 365 2.05 5.81 -15.08
N ARG A 366 1.87 6.86 -15.90
CA ARG A 366 1.66 6.72 -17.35
C ARG A 366 2.75 5.88 -18.02
N GLN A 367 4.02 6.14 -17.70
CA GLN A 367 5.15 5.41 -18.27
C GLN A 367 5.12 3.93 -17.88
N LEU A 368 4.90 3.62 -16.60
CA LEU A 368 4.73 2.24 -16.11
C LEU A 368 3.64 1.52 -16.89
N TYR A 369 2.46 2.14 -17.03
CA TYR A 369 1.33 1.52 -17.73
C TYR A 369 1.58 1.35 -19.23
N HIS A 370 2.31 2.26 -19.86
CA HIS A 370 2.75 2.11 -21.24
C HIS A 370 3.65 0.88 -21.41
N THR A 371 4.75 0.82 -20.65
CA THR A 371 5.71 -0.30 -20.70
C THR A 371 5.04 -1.64 -20.35
N PHE A 372 4.13 -1.64 -19.38
CA PHE A 372 3.34 -2.81 -19.02
C PHE A 372 2.46 -3.29 -20.18
N ASN A 373 1.72 -2.38 -20.82
CA ASN A 373 0.86 -2.73 -21.95
C ASN A 373 1.65 -3.26 -23.14
N GLU A 374 2.80 -2.67 -23.47
CA GLU A 374 3.68 -3.17 -24.54
C GLU A 374 4.18 -4.59 -24.24
N SER A 375 4.63 -4.82 -23.00
CA SER A 375 5.14 -6.13 -22.57
C SER A 375 4.05 -7.22 -22.62
N VAL A 376 2.84 -6.89 -22.16
CA VAL A 376 1.69 -7.80 -22.19
C VAL A 376 1.20 -8.04 -23.62
N GLN A 377 1.13 -7.01 -24.46
CA GLN A 377 0.74 -7.16 -25.85
C GLN A 377 1.72 -8.07 -26.60
N LYS A 378 3.01 -7.92 -26.35
CA LYS A 378 4.02 -8.80 -26.93
C LYS A 378 3.85 -10.24 -26.47
N LEU A 379 3.64 -10.46 -25.17
CA LEU A 379 3.40 -11.78 -24.59
C LEU A 379 2.22 -12.51 -25.25
N TRP A 380 1.14 -11.78 -25.53
CA TRP A 380 -0.02 -12.27 -26.28
C TRP A 380 0.33 -12.59 -27.75
N ARG A 381 1.01 -11.69 -28.46
CA ARG A 381 1.42 -11.91 -29.87
C ARG A 381 2.33 -13.12 -30.06
N ASP A 382 3.24 -13.34 -29.11
CA ASP A 382 4.18 -14.47 -29.13
C ASP A 382 3.49 -15.82 -28.81
N GLY A 383 2.19 -15.83 -28.50
CA GLY A 383 1.41 -17.05 -28.24
C GLY A 383 1.89 -17.84 -27.02
N ARG A 384 2.52 -17.17 -26.04
CA ARG A 384 3.06 -17.83 -24.85
C ARG A 384 1.92 -18.38 -24.00
N GLN A 385 1.97 -19.68 -23.69
CA GLN A 385 0.98 -20.29 -22.82
C GLN A 385 1.20 -19.87 -21.37
N LEU A 386 0.19 -19.22 -20.80
CA LEU A 386 0.11 -18.88 -19.39
C LEU A 386 -1.02 -19.67 -18.74
N PRO A 387 -0.92 -19.99 -17.44
CA PRO A 387 -2.07 -20.46 -16.68
C PRO A 387 -3.19 -19.43 -16.76
N THR A 388 -4.41 -19.92 -16.98
CA THR A 388 -5.62 -19.10 -17.13
C THR A 388 -5.78 -18.01 -16.06
N PRO A 389 -5.55 -18.27 -14.75
CA PRO A 389 -5.65 -17.22 -13.74
C PRO A 389 -4.68 -16.06 -13.96
N LEU A 390 -3.46 -16.35 -14.40
CA LEU A 390 -2.43 -15.34 -14.66
C LEU A 390 -2.73 -14.57 -15.94
N ALA A 391 -3.19 -15.25 -16.99
CA ALA A 391 -3.61 -14.59 -18.23
C ALA A 391 -4.77 -13.62 -17.98
N LEU A 392 -5.82 -14.08 -17.27
CA LEU A 392 -6.96 -13.23 -16.91
C LEU A 392 -6.51 -12.03 -16.08
N TRP A 393 -5.65 -12.26 -15.09
CA TRP A 393 -5.14 -11.22 -14.22
C TRP A 393 -4.36 -10.14 -14.98
N LEU A 394 -3.42 -10.53 -15.86
CA LEU A 394 -2.65 -9.59 -16.68
C LEU A 394 -3.54 -8.83 -17.67
N ALA A 395 -4.57 -9.48 -18.22
CA ALA A 395 -5.47 -8.87 -19.19
C ALA A 395 -6.44 -7.86 -18.55
N VAL A 396 -6.91 -8.09 -17.31
CA VAL A 396 -7.83 -7.17 -16.61
C VAL A 396 -7.10 -6.01 -15.93
N LEU A 397 -5.86 -6.21 -15.49
CA LEU A 397 -5.16 -5.26 -14.64
C LEU A 397 -5.00 -3.83 -15.21
N PRO A 398 -4.73 -3.60 -16.51
CA PRO A 398 -4.59 -2.24 -17.05
C PRO A 398 -5.82 -1.36 -16.75
N ASP A 399 -7.02 -1.93 -16.91
CA ASP A 399 -8.31 -1.24 -16.73
C ASP A 399 -8.69 -1.07 -15.25
N VAL A 400 -8.05 -1.83 -14.36
CA VAL A 400 -8.20 -1.68 -12.90
C VAL A 400 -7.23 -0.64 -12.36
N ALA A 401 -6.01 -0.59 -12.90
CA ALA A 401 -4.94 0.28 -12.42
C ALA A 401 -5.03 1.71 -12.99
N VAL A 402 -5.56 1.86 -14.21
CA VAL A 402 -5.81 3.16 -14.83
C VAL A 402 -7.27 3.55 -14.59
N ARG A 403 -7.49 4.71 -13.96
CA ARG A 403 -8.83 5.23 -13.66
C ARG A 403 -9.44 6.07 -14.79
N ASP A 404 -8.68 6.33 -15.84
CA ASP A 404 -9.14 7.07 -17.01
C ASP A 404 -9.96 6.16 -17.93
N GLU A 405 -11.00 6.70 -18.56
CA GLU A 405 -11.82 6.00 -19.56
C GLU A 405 -11.03 5.81 -20.87
N ILE A 406 -10.02 4.93 -20.83
CA ILE A 406 -9.30 4.53 -22.02
C ILE A 406 -10.09 3.39 -22.69
N VAL A 407 -10.41 3.57 -23.97
CA VAL A 407 -11.02 2.52 -24.78
C VAL A 407 -10.11 1.29 -24.80
N MET A 408 -10.64 0.14 -24.39
CA MET A 408 -9.89 -1.11 -24.40
C MET A 408 -9.41 -1.43 -25.83
N PRO A 409 -8.11 -1.68 -26.04
CA PRO A 409 -7.60 -2.07 -27.35
C PRO A 409 -8.22 -3.38 -27.84
N GLU A 410 -8.47 -3.48 -29.15
CA GLU A 410 -9.11 -4.66 -29.77
C GLU A 410 -8.39 -5.98 -29.44
N TRP A 411 -7.05 -5.96 -29.43
CA TRP A 411 -6.25 -7.14 -29.11
C TRP A 411 -6.49 -7.65 -27.68
N ARG A 412 -6.68 -6.75 -26.71
CA ARG A 412 -6.91 -7.10 -25.31
C ARG A 412 -8.34 -7.62 -25.13
N CYS A 413 -9.29 -7.03 -25.85
CA CYS A 413 -10.67 -7.54 -25.92
C CYS A 413 -10.69 -8.99 -26.44
N LYS A 414 -10.01 -9.26 -27.58
CA LYS A 414 -9.87 -10.63 -28.11
C LYS A 414 -9.24 -11.58 -27.10
N TRP A 415 -8.16 -11.18 -26.45
CA TRP A 415 -7.50 -12.01 -25.46
C TRP A 415 -8.37 -12.30 -24.24
N LEU A 416 -9.12 -11.32 -23.73
CA LEU A 416 -10.07 -11.52 -22.64
C LEU A 416 -11.18 -12.50 -23.03
N VAL A 417 -11.73 -12.39 -24.25
CA VAL A 417 -12.72 -13.34 -24.78
C VAL A 417 -12.13 -14.75 -24.82
N GLU A 418 -10.94 -14.92 -25.39
CA GLU A 418 -10.23 -16.20 -25.46
C GLU A 418 -10.05 -16.82 -24.07
N VAL A 419 -9.54 -16.04 -23.11
CA VAL A 419 -9.29 -16.52 -21.74
C VAL A 419 -10.59 -16.94 -21.05
N LEU A 420 -11.66 -16.15 -21.15
CA LEU A 420 -12.95 -16.46 -20.53
C LEU A 420 -13.63 -17.69 -21.15
N LEU A 421 -13.51 -17.86 -22.47
CA LEU A 421 -14.02 -19.04 -23.18
C LEU A 421 -13.27 -20.32 -22.76
N VAL A 422 -11.93 -20.27 -22.76
CA VAL A 422 -11.08 -21.40 -22.35
C VAL A 422 -11.31 -21.76 -20.88
N SER A 423 -11.56 -20.77 -20.04
CA SER A 423 -11.78 -20.98 -18.61
C SER A 423 -13.19 -21.44 -18.25
N GLY A 424 -14.15 -21.32 -19.17
CA GLY A 424 -15.57 -21.58 -18.90
C GLY A 424 -16.17 -20.63 -17.86
N VAL A 425 -15.59 -19.45 -17.65
CA VAL A 425 -16.06 -18.48 -16.64
C VAL A 425 -17.22 -17.70 -17.21
N GLY A 426 -18.42 -17.91 -16.65
CA GLY A 426 -19.66 -17.28 -17.10
C GLY A 426 -20.12 -16.12 -16.22
N THR A 427 -19.60 -16.01 -15.00
CA THR A 427 -20.03 -15.00 -14.04
C THR A 427 -18.87 -14.18 -13.48
N TRP A 428 -19.17 -12.94 -13.06
CA TRP A 428 -18.19 -12.10 -12.37
C TRP A 428 -17.67 -12.75 -11.08
N MET A 429 -18.51 -13.51 -10.36
CA MET A 429 -18.10 -14.22 -9.14
C MET A 429 -17.00 -15.26 -9.42
N GLU A 430 -17.16 -16.05 -10.48
CA GLU A 430 -16.15 -17.02 -10.94
C GLU A 430 -14.88 -16.31 -11.42
N ALA A 431 -15.02 -15.23 -12.20
CA ALA A 431 -13.88 -14.43 -12.64
C ALA A 431 -13.09 -13.84 -11.45
N ARG A 432 -13.81 -13.32 -10.45
CA ARG A 432 -13.23 -12.77 -9.21
C ARG A 432 -12.49 -13.83 -8.40
N GLU A 433 -13.03 -15.04 -8.29
CA GLU A 433 -12.34 -16.16 -7.63
C GLU A 433 -11.04 -16.51 -8.36
N MET A 434 -11.09 -16.56 -9.70
CA MET A 434 -9.92 -16.82 -10.54
C MET A 434 -8.85 -15.73 -10.39
N LEU A 435 -9.22 -14.45 -10.43
CA LEU A 435 -8.33 -13.31 -10.18
C LEU A 435 -7.70 -13.38 -8.78
N GLY A 436 -8.48 -13.82 -7.78
CA GLY A 436 -8.03 -14.03 -6.40
C GLY A 436 -6.98 -15.13 -6.22
N THR A 437 -6.82 -16.02 -7.21
CA THR A 437 -5.74 -17.02 -7.24
C THR A 437 -4.37 -16.36 -7.42
N VAL A 438 -4.31 -15.26 -8.18
CA VAL A 438 -3.07 -14.49 -8.37
C VAL A 438 -2.96 -13.45 -7.25
N ALA A 439 -3.68 -12.35 -7.35
CA ALA A 439 -3.77 -11.31 -6.33
C ALA A 439 -4.97 -10.42 -6.61
N TRP A 440 -5.91 -10.33 -5.66
CA TRP A 440 -7.08 -9.49 -5.82
C TRP A 440 -7.61 -9.01 -4.47
N VAL A 441 -7.94 -7.72 -4.35
CA VAL A 441 -8.57 -7.14 -3.16
C VAL A 441 -9.97 -6.68 -3.55
N GLY A 442 -10.99 -7.33 -3.00
CA GLY A 442 -12.37 -7.19 -3.48
C GLY A 442 -12.90 -5.76 -3.41
N PHE A 443 -12.83 -5.14 -2.23
CA PHE A 443 -13.33 -3.77 -2.05
C PHE A 443 -12.58 -2.72 -2.90
N MET A 444 -11.35 -3.03 -3.31
CA MET A 444 -10.55 -2.13 -4.16
C MET A 444 -10.84 -2.31 -5.64
N HIS A 445 -10.93 -3.56 -6.09
CA HIS A 445 -10.85 -3.88 -7.52
C HIS A 445 -12.19 -4.37 -8.11
N ASP A 446 -13.14 -4.85 -7.30
CA ASP A 446 -14.37 -5.47 -7.82
C ASP A 446 -15.18 -4.53 -8.72
N LYS A 447 -15.26 -3.25 -8.36
CA LYS A 447 -16.00 -2.27 -9.16
C LYS A 447 -15.39 -2.08 -10.55
N ALA A 448 -14.06 -2.05 -10.67
CA ALA A 448 -13.38 -1.85 -11.94
C ALA A 448 -13.34 -3.14 -12.76
N GLY A 449 -12.98 -4.27 -12.13
CA GLY A 449 -12.97 -5.58 -12.77
C GLY A 449 -14.34 -6.02 -13.27
N GLY A 450 -15.41 -5.77 -12.51
CA GLY A 450 -16.78 -6.08 -12.93
C GLY A 450 -17.18 -5.33 -14.20
N ARG A 451 -16.84 -4.03 -14.32
CA ARG A 451 -17.10 -3.25 -15.54
C ARG A 451 -16.38 -3.83 -16.75
N VAL A 452 -15.13 -4.24 -16.59
CA VAL A 452 -14.34 -4.89 -17.65
C VAL A 452 -15.01 -6.19 -18.08
N PHE A 453 -15.36 -7.05 -17.11
CA PHE A 453 -16.03 -8.32 -17.37
C PHE A 453 -17.36 -8.16 -18.10
N ASP A 454 -18.22 -7.24 -17.64
CA ASP A 454 -19.53 -6.96 -18.24
C ASP A 454 -19.37 -6.47 -19.69
N SER A 455 -18.38 -5.62 -19.95
CA SER A 455 -18.10 -5.12 -21.31
C SER A 455 -17.77 -6.25 -22.28
N ILE A 456 -16.96 -7.23 -21.86
CA ILE A 456 -16.61 -8.38 -22.69
C ILE A 456 -17.80 -9.32 -22.89
N HIS A 457 -18.60 -9.55 -21.84
CA HIS A 457 -19.75 -10.44 -21.94
C HIS A 457 -20.82 -9.90 -22.91
N THR A 458 -20.93 -8.58 -23.09
CA THR A 458 -21.79 -7.99 -24.13
C THR A 458 -21.27 -8.24 -25.55
N VAL A 459 -19.95 -8.35 -25.73
CA VAL A 459 -19.32 -8.67 -27.03
C VAL A 459 -19.52 -10.15 -27.37
N VAL A 460 -19.36 -11.06 -26.41
CA VAL A 460 -19.52 -12.52 -26.64
C VAL A 460 -20.96 -12.93 -26.96
N LYS A 461 -21.95 -12.16 -26.52
CA LYS A 461 -23.39 -12.42 -26.78
C LYS A 461 -23.87 -11.87 -28.13
N ARG A 462 -23.09 -11.04 -28.81
CA ARG A 462 -23.36 -10.52 -30.16
C ARG A 462 -22.60 -11.34 -31.17
#